data_AF-A8P5K5-F1
#
_entry.id   AF-A8P5K5-F1
#
_cell.length_a   1.000
_cell.length_b   1.000
_cell.length_c   1.000
_cell.angle_alpha   90.00
_cell.angle_beta   90.00
_cell.angle_gamma   90.00
#
_symmetry.space_group_name_H-M   'P 1'
#
loop_
_entity.id
_entity.type
_entity.pdbx_description
1 polymer ?
#
loop_
_entity_poly.entity_id
_entity_poly.type
_entity_poly.pdbx_seq_one_letter_code
_entity_poly.pdbx_strand_id
1 'polypeptide(L)'
;MTAHNLRYHAVAHRLTRLPRELVIKILDDLTVIKVLELISNHDIPYVDDCVLMHAGLRKIFQSDLGLKSVKGWFKLYLKICSARRRDPHPRIRYLDKDPDTTLIEVAKFQRKPKEEKYETVVVWIQREVRKEMLAYKPFLPVLRTQSKTPIPDPDFWDFTSLGEVEKVYEIIDQAEVLLNTTKINQLQRMANLLERYPGVLRTCCEKSQGVKRSSHRVEYLRREAARMPVRQILDNRWVARSIFAQPQFYIIPHDRVLRTFLKVLHRFPPSNVDKQLFLEPPGMDKDNVEEDKMDEDDEKKSMDEDEERKKRKKIMKEEKRRRREAKAKRTPHAYPAALRFVLEHFYQTFPHQEGERTSGVRHPRVLYTRLSLPEYRERGGAVQPSFFVAPEYPDLKKMAKHKNISPMPEGEFNWLEAFLSVCSYIAQMTEPWSPTQTVGQYWSTHV
;
A
#
# COMPACT_ATOMS: atom_id res chain seq x y z
N MET A 1 18.75 7.91 10.79
CA MET A 1 18.65 8.57 12.10
C MET A 1 19.09 10.01 11.94
N THR A 2 18.15 10.92 11.75
CA THR A 2 18.44 12.36 11.71
C THR A 2 18.85 12.80 13.12
N ALA A 3 19.99 13.48 13.25
CA ALA A 3 20.35 14.16 14.48
C ALA A 3 19.14 14.98 14.95
N HIS A 4 18.54 14.58 16.08
CA HIS A 4 17.50 15.40 16.68
C HIS A 4 18.17 16.70 17.06
N ASN A 5 17.89 17.77 16.31
CA ASN A 5 18.16 19.13 16.77
C ASN A 5 17.29 19.35 18.00
N LEU A 6 17.81 18.93 19.15
CA LEU A 6 17.17 19.11 20.45
C LEU A 6 16.95 20.61 20.61
N ARG A 7 15.69 21.00 20.74
CA ARG A 7 15.34 22.42 20.86
C ARG A 7 16.02 23.02 22.08
N TYR A 8 16.42 24.27 21.95
CA TYR A 8 17.11 25.00 23.02
C TYR A 8 18.47 24.42 23.43
N HIS A 9 19.10 23.53 22.65
CA HIS A 9 20.39 22.92 23.01
C HIS A 9 21.48 23.93 23.39
N ALA A 10 21.71 24.95 22.55
CA ALA A 10 22.69 25.99 22.85
C ALA A 10 22.31 26.83 24.09
N VAL A 11 21.01 27.00 24.36
CA VAL A 11 20.53 27.75 25.54
C VAL A 11 20.75 26.92 26.79
N ALA A 12 20.31 25.65 26.79
CA ALA A 12 20.44 24.73 27.92
C ALA A 12 21.88 24.62 28.43
N HIS A 13 22.86 24.48 27.52
CA HIS A 13 24.28 24.41 27.89
C HIS A 13 24.88 25.74 28.34
N ARG A 14 24.28 26.89 27.99
CA ARG A 14 24.74 28.20 28.48
C ARG A 14 24.19 28.52 29.86
N LEU A 15 23.01 28.00 30.22
CA LEU A 15 22.41 28.19 31.54
C LEU A 15 23.31 27.67 32.66
N THR A 16 24.06 26.58 32.43
CA THR A 16 24.99 26.03 33.44
C THR A 16 26.17 26.93 33.78
N ARG A 17 26.43 27.97 32.96
CA ARG A 17 27.50 28.94 33.19
C ARG A 17 27.02 30.20 33.92
N LEU A 18 25.71 30.35 34.07
CA LEU A 18 25.13 31.50 34.74
C LEU A 18 25.01 31.24 36.25
N PRO A 19 25.05 32.29 37.10
CA PRO A 19 24.64 32.19 38.49
C PRO A 19 23.18 31.73 38.61
N ARG A 20 22.88 31.01 39.69
CA ARG A 20 21.57 30.37 39.90
C ARG A 20 20.43 31.38 39.88
N GLU A 21 20.67 32.56 40.43
CA GLU A 21 19.71 33.66 40.52
C GLU A 21 19.31 34.16 39.13
N LEU A 22 20.25 34.20 38.19
CA LEU A 22 19.96 34.59 36.81
C LEU A 22 19.17 33.50 36.08
N VAL A 23 19.49 32.23 36.32
CA VAL A 23 18.73 31.12 35.73
C VAL A 23 17.30 31.10 36.24
N ILE A 24 17.08 31.32 37.53
CA ILE A 24 15.73 31.42 38.10
C ILE A 24 14.95 32.58 37.46
N LYS A 25 15.58 33.76 37.29
CA LYS A 25 14.95 34.89 36.57
C LYS A 25 14.59 34.56 35.13
N ILE A 26 15.46 33.84 34.41
CA ILE A 26 15.15 33.38 33.05
C ILE A 26 13.96 32.42 33.06
N LEU A 27 13.84 31.56 34.07
CA LEU A 27 12.70 30.64 34.22
C LEU A 27 11.38 31.38 34.49
N ASP A 28 11.39 32.53 35.19
CA ASP A 28 10.21 33.37 35.42
C ASP A 28 9.58 33.84 34.08
N ASP A 29 10.42 34.14 33.08
CA ASP A 29 9.99 34.62 31.75
C ASP A 29 9.50 33.49 30.82
N LEU A 30 9.64 32.22 31.23
CA LEU A 30 9.27 31.07 30.41
C LEU A 30 7.93 30.48 30.83
N THR A 31 7.17 30.02 29.84
CA THR A 31 5.98 29.21 30.10
C THR A 31 6.39 27.84 30.65
N VAL A 32 5.53 27.22 31.47
CA VAL A 32 5.82 25.91 32.09
C VAL A 32 6.15 24.86 31.03
N ILE A 33 5.48 24.89 29.88
CA ILE A 33 5.76 23.98 28.76
C ILE A 33 7.18 24.16 28.18
N LYS A 34 7.70 25.40 28.09
CA LYS A 34 9.07 25.67 27.64
C LYS A 34 10.10 25.24 28.67
N VAL A 35 9.81 25.43 29.95
CA VAL A 35 10.64 24.91 31.06
C VAL A 35 10.70 23.39 30.98
N LEU A 36 9.57 22.71 30.78
CA LEU A 36 9.52 21.26 30.60
C LEU A 36 10.27 20.81 29.35
N GLU A 37 10.13 21.49 28.20
CA GLU A 37 10.93 21.21 27.01
C GLU A 37 12.43 21.32 27.27
N LEU A 38 12.85 22.32 28.05
CA LEU A 38 14.25 22.54 28.40
C LEU A 38 14.80 21.39 29.27
N ILE A 39 14.11 21.04 30.35
CA ILE A 39 14.61 20.03 31.29
C ILE A 39 14.45 18.59 30.78
N SER A 40 13.42 18.31 29.97
CA SER A 40 13.18 16.97 29.43
C SER A 40 14.04 16.63 28.22
N ASN A 41 14.50 17.60 27.42
CA ASN A 41 15.34 17.31 26.26
C ASN A 41 16.83 17.18 26.59
N HIS A 42 17.31 17.86 27.65
CA HIS A 42 18.74 17.97 27.93
C HIS A 42 19.19 17.30 29.23
N ASP A 43 18.26 16.96 30.14
CA ASP A 43 18.55 16.26 31.41
C ASP A 43 19.72 16.84 32.20
N ILE A 44 19.79 18.17 32.31
CA ILE A 44 20.88 18.86 33.01
C ILE A 44 20.52 19.00 34.50
N PRO A 45 21.23 18.33 35.43
CA PRO A 45 20.87 18.33 36.86
C PRO A 45 20.87 19.73 37.48
N TYR A 46 21.82 20.58 37.07
CA TYR A 46 21.90 21.96 37.53
C TYR A 46 20.61 22.76 37.23
N VAL A 47 20.01 22.55 36.05
CA VAL A 47 18.76 23.24 35.67
C VAL A 47 17.57 22.65 36.42
N ASP A 48 17.54 21.34 36.64
CA ASP A 48 16.53 20.68 37.48
C ASP A 48 16.53 21.27 38.90
N ASP A 49 17.72 21.47 39.50
CA ASP A 49 17.83 22.10 40.81
C ASP A 49 17.32 23.55 40.81
N CYS A 50 17.61 24.32 39.75
CA CYS A 50 17.09 25.69 39.62
C CYS A 50 15.56 25.71 39.56
N VAL A 51 14.96 24.76 38.84
CA VAL A 51 13.50 24.57 38.78
C VAL A 51 12.91 24.24 40.15
N LEU A 52 13.60 23.40 40.93
CA LEU A 52 13.17 23.05 42.30
C LEU A 52 13.35 24.19 43.31
N MET A 53 14.24 25.15 43.05
CA MET A 53 14.41 26.34 43.89
C MET A 53 13.47 27.48 43.53
N HIS A 54 12.96 27.52 42.30
CA HIS A 54 12.06 28.55 41.81
C HIS A 54 10.71 28.53 42.55
N ALA A 55 10.26 29.68 43.07
CA ALA A 55 9.09 29.76 43.97
C ALA A 55 7.77 29.25 43.35
N GLY A 56 7.47 29.61 42.10
CA GLY A 56 6.31 29.11 41.36
C GLY A 56 6.42 27.63 40.97
N LEU A 57 7.44 27.28 40.18
CA LEU A 57 7.67 25.92 39.69
C LEU A 57 7.82 24.87 40.81
N ARG A 58 8.48 25.20 41.93
CA ARG A 58 8.57 24.31 43.11
C ARG A 58 7.20 23.93 43.64
N LYS A 59 6.22 24.85 43.63
CA LYS A 59 4.84 24.55 44.07
C LYS A 59 4.08 23.66 43.07
N ILE A 60 4.48 23.70 41.80
CA ILE A 60 3.91 22.85 40.73
C ILE A 60 4.45 21.43 40.87
N PHE A 61 5.77 21.26 40.96
CA PHE A 61 6.43 19.95 40.96
C PHE A 61 6.58 19.32 42.35
N GLN A 62 6.55 20.14 43.40
CA GLN A 62 6.60 19.80 44.84
C GLN A 62 7.88 19.12 45.34
N SER A 63 8.39 18.13 44.62
CA SER A 63 9.55 17.31 44.99
C SER A 63 10.38 16.88 43.78
N ASP A 64 11.60 16.39 44.01
CA ASP A 64 12.43 15.77 42.98
C ASP A 64 11.76 14.56 42.32
N LEU A 65 11.04 13.74 43.11
CA LEU A 65 10.28 12.60 42.60
C LEU A 65 9.13 13.06 41.68
N GLY A 66 8.42 14.11 42.06
CA GLY A 66 7.37 14.72 41.25
C GLY A 66 7.92 15.29 39.93
N LEU A 67 9.06 15.98 40.00
CA LEU A 67 9.76 16.48 38.81
C LEU A 67 10.19 15.35 37.87
N LYS A 68 10.78 14.27 38.40
CA LYS A 68 11.18 13.09 37.62
C LYS A 68 9.99 12.43 36.92
N SER A 69 8.87 12.27 37.63
CA SER A 69 7.63 11.71 37.06
C SER A 69 7.09 12.57 35.91
N VAL A 70 6.97 13.88 36.14
CA VAL A 70 6.52 14.84 35.11
C VAL A 70 7.48 14.83 33.90
N LYS A 71 8.79 14.84 34.14
CA LYS A 71 9.81 14.77 33.09
C LYS A 71 9.65 13.50 32.25
N GLY A 72 9.44 12.35 32.88
CA GLY A 72 9.25 11.07 32.19
C GLY A 72 8.04 11.09 31.25
N TRP A 73 6.87 11.49 31.77
CA TRP A 73 5.66 11.64 30.95
C TRP A 73 5.81 12.67 29.84
N PHE A 74 6.46 13.80 30.12
CA PHE A 74 6.67 14.84 29.12
C PHE A 74 7.66 14.41 28.04
N LYS A 75 8.72 13.64 28.36
CA LYS A 75 9.63 13.04 27.37
C LYS A 75 8.89 12.12 26.41
N LEU A 76 8.03 11.23 26.94
CA LEU A 76 7.19 10.38 26.11
C LEU A 76 6.28 11.22 25.21
N TYR A 77 5.66 12.26 25.76
CA TYR A 77 4.84 13.18 24.97
C TYR A 77 5.64 13.88 23.85
N LEU A 78 6.85 14.37 24.14
CA LEU A 78 7.74 14.97 23.13
C LEU A 78 8.15 13.97 22.05
N LYS A 79 8.43 12.71 22.43
CA LYS A 79 8.72 11.61 21.50
C LYS A 79 7.55 11.42 20.54
N ILE A 80 6.32 11.36 21.06
CA ILE A 80 5.08 11.27 20.27
C ILE A 80 4.90 12.51 19.37
N CYS A 81 5.10 13.72 19.90
CA CYS A 81 5.00 14.95 19.10
C CYS A 81 6.05 15.01 17.99
N SER A 82 7.26 14.49 18.22
CA SER A 82 8.33 14.49 17.22
C SER A 82 8.01 13.64 15.99
N ALA A 83 7.08 12.68 16.11
CA ALA A 83 6.55 11.94 14.98
C ALA A 83 5.67 12.82 14.06
N ARG A 84 5.25 14.01 14.47
CA ARG A 84 4.53 14.95 13.59
C ARG A 84 5.48 15.71 12.68
N ARG A 85 5.16 15.78 11.39
CA ARG A 85 5.94 16.51 10.39
C ARG A 85 5.74 18.01 10.44
N ARG A 86 4.49 18.45 10.60
CA ARG A 86 4.12 19.87 10.45
C ARG A 86 4.35 20.67 11.71
N ASP A 87 4.06 20.05 12.83
CA ASP A 87 4.09 20.71 14.12
C ASP A 87 4.51 19.72 15.21
N PRO A 88 5.83 19.57 15.44
CA PRO A 88 6.34 18.76 16.53
C PRO A 88 6.27 19.49 17.88
N HIS A 89 5.59 20.65 17.98
CA HIS A 89 5.48 21.38 19.24
C HIS A 89 4.48 20.70 20.19
N PRO A 90 4.82 20.56 21.48
CA PRO A 90 3.88 20.12 22.50
C PRO A 90 2.77 21.17 22.63
N ARG A 91 1.51 20.72 22.77
CA ARG A 91 0.34 21.62 22.83
C ARG A 91 -0.52 21.30 24.04
N ILE A 92 -0.04 21.67 25.22
CA ILE A 92 -0.77 21.52 26.47
C ILE A 92 -1.22 22.90 26.93
N ARG A 93 -2.48 23.27 26.61
CA ARG A 93 -3.03 24.62 26.85
C ARG A 93 -2.88 25.09 28.31
N TYR A 94 -2.92 24.17 29.26
CA TYR A 94 -2.81 24.48 30.69
C TYR A 94 -1.37 24.79 31.12
N LEU A 95 -0.37 24.33 30.36
CA LEU A 95 1.06 24.53 30.63
C LEU A 95 1.68 25.62 29.75
N ASP A 96 0.96 26.10 28.73
CA ASP A 96 1.37 27.22 27.89
C ASP A 96 1.05 28.57 28.56
N LYS A 97 1.40 28.67 29.83
CA LYS A 97 1.21 29.84 30.70
C LYS A 97 2.44 29.97 31.59
N ASP A 98 2.62 31.15 32.18
CA ASP A 98 3.64 31.36 33.22
C ASP A 98 3.37 30.46 34.45
N PRO A 99 4.38 30.25 35.32
CA PRO A 99 4.25 29.38 36.48
C PRO A 99 3.12 29.79 37.43
N ASP A 100 2.91 31.09 37.66
CA ASP A 100 1.92 31.58 38.62
C ASP A 100 0.48 31.40 38.09
N THR A 101 0.24 31.71 36.82
CA THR A 101 -1.05 31.44 36.18
C THR A 101 -1.34 29.95 36.12
N THR A 102 -0.34 29.11 35.86
CA THR A 102 -0.48 27.65 35.88
C THR A 102 -0.88 27.14 37.27
N LEU A 103 -0.28 27.67 38.34
CA LEU A 103 -0.64 27.34 39.71
C LEU A 103 -2.09 27.68 40.04
N ILE A 104 -2.59 28.82 39.55
CA ILE A 104 -4.00 29.21 39.71
C ILE A 104 -4.92 28.19 39.02
N GLU A 105 -4.58 27.74 37.81
CA GLU A 105 -5.36 26.71 37.10
C GLU A 105 -5.35 25.36 37.82
N VAL A 106 -4.20 24.94 38.33
CA VAL A 106 -4.10 23.71 39.15
C VAL A 106 -5.00 23.83 40.38
N ALA A 107 -4.98 24.98 41.06
CA ALA A 107 -5.82 25.23 42.24
C ALA A 107 -7.33 25.23 41.91
N LYS A 108 -7.73 25.72 40.73
CA LYS A 108 -9.13 25.67 40.28
C LYS A 108 -9.60 24.24 39.96
N PHE A 109 -8.71 23.41 39.43
CA PHE A 109 -9.03 22.03 39.06
C PHE A 109 -9.21 21.14 40.28
N GLN A 110 -8.43 21.40 41.35
CA GLN A 110 -8.57 20.72 42.63
C GLN A 110 -9.70 21.35 43.47
N ARG A 111 -10.93 20.91 43.28
CA ARG A 111 -12.08 21.31 44.14
C ARG A 111 -12.01 20.78 45.59
N LYS A 112 -10.98 20.01 45.96
CA LYS A 112 -10.77 19.43 47.30
C LYS A 112 -9.38 19.78 47.85
N PRO A 113 -9.22 19.89 49.19
CA PRO A 113 -8.00 20.42 49.77
C PRO A 113 -6.84 19.41 49.79
N LYS A 114 -5.66 19.88 49.39
CA LYS A 114 -4.30 19.45 49.77
C LYS A 114 -3.68 18.15 49.22
N GLU A 115 -4.36 17.33 48.41
CA GLU A 115 -3.69 16.16 47.80
C GLU A 115 -3.05 16.51 46.44
N GLU A 116 -1.72 16.32 46.39
CA GLU A 116 -0.78 16.22 45.26
C GLU A 116 -1.07 17.05 43.98
N LYS A 117 -0.68 18.33 43.98
CA LYS A 117 -0.81 19.24 42.81
C LYS A 117 -0.04 18.78 41.57
N TYR A 118 1.05 18.05 41.73
CA TYR A 118 1.85 17.55 40.60
C TYR A 118 1.16 16.38 39.88
N GLU A 119 0.33 15.59 40.56
CA GLU A 119 -0.54 14.59 39.92
C GLU A 119 -1.44 15.27 38.89
N THR A 120 -1.89 16.51 39.15
CA THR A 120 -2.71 17.26 38.20
C THR A 120 -1.95 17.57 36.90
N VAL A 121 -0.67 17.94 36.99
CA VAL A 121 0.18 18.18 35.81
C VAL A 121 0.47 16.89 35.05
N VAL A 122 0.78 15.81 35.77
CA VAL A 122 0.95 14.48 35.19
C VAL A 122 -0.32 14.05 34.46
N VAL A 123 -1.49 14.21 35.09
CA VAL A 123 -2.80 13.90 34.49
C VAL A 123 -3.05 14.74 33.22
N TRP A 124 -2.66 16.02 33.19
CA TRP A 124 -2.77 16.83 31.98
C TRP A 124 -1.90 16.31 30.84
N ILE A 125 -0.66 15.90 31.14
CA ILE A 125 0.25 15.31 30.13
C ILE A 125 -0.27 13.94 29.68
N GLN A 126 -0.65 13.07 30.60
CA GLN A 126 -1.25 11.75 30.33
C GLN A 126 -2.49 11.87 29.45
N ARG A 127 -3.33 12.89 29.68
CA ARG A 127 -4.51 13.14 28.83
C ARG A 127 -4.14 13.42 27.39
N GLU A 128 -3.11 14.24 27.15
CA GLU A 128 -2.64 14.52 25.80
C GLU A 128 -1.91 13.31 25.18
N VAL A 129 -1.07 12.59 25.93
CA VAL A 129 -0.48 11.31 25.49
C VAL A 129 -1.57 10.32 25.07
N ARG A 130 -2.58 10.12 25.91
CA ARG A 130 -3.74 9.27 25.61
C ARG A 130 -4.44 9.69 24.33
N LYS A 131 -4.69 10.99 24.15
CA LYS A 131 -5.34 11.52 22.96
C LYS A 131 -4.51 11.25 21.69
N GLU A 132 -3.20 11.44 21.73
CA GLU A 132 -2.32 11.12 20.60
C GLU A 132 -2.28 9.61 20.31
N MET A 133 -2.13 8.78 21.34
CA MET A 133 -2.10 7.33 21.16
C MET A 133 -3.43 6.79 20.63
N LEU A 134 -4.56 7.31 21.10
CA LEU A 134 -5.87 6.91 20.58
C LEU A 134 -6.09 7.32 19.12
N ALA A 135 -5.33 8.29 18.58
CA ALA A 135 -5.36 8.61 17.15
C ALA A 135 -4.87 7.44 16.28
N TYR A 136 -4.09 6.50 16.85
CA TYR A 136 -3.67 5.26 16.19
C TYR A 136 -4.78 4.20 16.12
N LYS A 137 -5.83 4.29 16.94
CA LYS A 137 -6.90 3.27 17.05
C LYS A 137 -7.45 2.80 15.69
N PRO A 138 -7.80 3.68 14.73
CA PRO A 138 -8.32 3.26 13.42
C PRO A 138 -7.31 2.50 12.55
N PHE A 139 -6.02 2.60 12.87
CA PHE A 139 -4.91 2.05 12.09
C PHE A 139 -4.32 0.77 12.69
N LEU A 140 -4.72 0.42 13.93
CA LEU A 140 -4.24 -0.77 14.62
C LEU A 140 -4.42 -2.07 13.83
N PRO A 141 -5.52 -2.31 13.07
CA PRO A 141 -5.64 -3.52 12.27
C PRO A 141 -4.47 -3.68 11.29
N VAL A 142 -4.05 -2.61 10.62
CA VAL A 142 -2.92 -2.66 9.67
C VAL A 142 -1.59 -2.71 10.40
N LEU A 143 -1.41 -1.93 11.47
CA LEU A 143 -0.17 -1.95 12.24
C LEU A 143 0.11 -3.31 12.88
N ARG A 144 -0.92 -4.03 13.32
CA ARG A 144 -0.80 -5.39 13.85
C ARG A 144 -0.21 -6.37 12.84
N THR A 145 -0.55 -6.23 11.55
CA THR A 145 0.05 -7.08 10.49
C THR A 145 1.54 -6.81 10.26
N GLN A 146 2.04 -5.64 10.68
CA GLN A 146 3.44 -5.24 10.52
C GLN A 146 4.23 -5.39 11.82
N SER A 147 3.57 -5.64 12.95
CA SER A 147 4.26 -5.72 14.23
C SER A 147 4.73 -7.14 14.51
N LYS A 148 5.99 -7.29 14.92
CA LYS A 148 6.53 -8.57 15.42
C LYS A 148 5.97 -8.90 16.80
N THR A 149 5.68 -7.87 17.60
CA THR A 149 5.11 -7.98 18.94
C THR A 149 3.62 -7.64 18.89
N PRO A 150 2.72 -8.40 19.52
CA PRO A 150 1.30 -8.10 19.48
C PRO A 150 1.01 -6.71 20.06
N ILE A 151 0.22 -5.91 19.35
CA ILE A 151 -0.23 -4.60 19.83
C ILE A 151 -1.53 -4.79 20.63
N PRO A 152 -1.54 -4.55 21.95
CA PRO A 152 -2.73 -4.73 22.78
C PRO A 152 -3.87 -3.80 22.35
N ASP A 153 -5.13 -4.18 22.61
CA ASP A 153 -6.26 -3.29 22.34
C ASP A 153 -6.20 -2.03 23.20
N PRO A 154 -6.68 -0.87 22.69
CA PRO A 154 -6.63 0.41 23.40
C PRO A 154 -7.25 0.39 24.79
N ASP A 155 -8.25 -0.47 25.00
CA ASP A 155 -8.97 -0.57 26.26
C ASP A 155 -8.12 -1.22 27.36
N PHE A 156 -7.01 -1.87 27.01
CA PHE A 156 -6.04 -2.46 27.94
C PHE A 156 -4.77 -1.61 28.13
N TRP A 157 -4.71 -0.41 27.54
CA TRP A 157 -3.55 0.46 27.73
C TRP A 157 -3.61 1.13 29.11
N ASP A 158 -2.71 0.73 30.00
CA ASP A 158 -2.61 1.34 31.33
C ASP A 158 -1.88 2.69 31.28
N PHE A 159 -2.66 3.77 31.25
CA PHE A 159 -2.14 5.14 31.26
C PHE A 159 -1.65 5.62 32.64
N THR A 160 -1.69 4.79 33.67
CA THR A 160 -1.14 5.14 34.99
C THR A 160 0.36 4.81 35.09
N SER A 161 0.83 3.81 34.34
CA SER A 161 2.22 3.39 34.28
C SER A 161 2.96 3.96 33.06
N LEU A 162 3.96 4.82 33.29
CA LEU A 162 4.77 5.39 32.21
C LEU A 162 5.45 4.31 31.35
N GLY A 163 6.02 3.29 32.00
CA GLY A 163 6.78 2.23 31.31
C GLY A 163 5.90 1.38 30.39
N GLU A 164 4.67 1.07 30.82
CA GLU A 164 3.73 0.31 29.99
C GLU A 164 3.27 1.12 28.78
N VAL A 165 2.91 2.40 28.97
CA VAL A 165 2.52 3.28 27.85
C VAL A 165 3.67 3.49 26.87
N GLU A 166 4.88 3.72 27.37
CA GLU A 166 6.06 3.91 26.54
C GLU A 166 6.34 2.66 25.69
N LYS A 167 6.29 1.48 26.30
CA LYS A 167 6.46 0.19 25.60
C LYS A 167 5.41 -0.01 24.51
N VAL A 168 4.13 0.26 24.81
CA VAL A 168 3.05 0.17 23.80
C VAL A 168 3.30 1.15 22.66
N TYR A 169 3.67 2.40 22.97
CA TYR A 169 3.99 3.40 21.95
C TYR A 169 5.18 2.99 21.08
N GLU A 170 6.23 2.42 21.66
CA GLU A 170 7.38 1.92 20.89
C GLU A 170 7.01 0.81 19.92
N ILE A 171 6.16 -0.13 20.33
CA ILE A 171 5.66 -1.19 19.44
C ILE A 171 4.87 -0.57 18.28
N ILE A 172 3.98 0.40 18.57
CA ILE A 172 3.21 1.11 17.54
C ILE A 172 4.12 1.88 16.58
N ASP A 173 5.11 2.62 17.12
CA ASP A 173 6.04 3.41 16.33
C ASP A 173 6.89 2.53 15.42
N GLN A 174 7.44 1.43 15.94
CA GLN A 174 8.19 0.44 15.16
C GLN A 174 7.34 -0.22 14.07
N ALA A 175 6.08 -0.56 14.37
CA ALA A 175 5.16 -1.09 13.37
C ALA A 175 4.89 -0.05 12.26
N GLU A 176 4.77 1.24 12.60
CA GLU A 176 4.65 2.31 11.60
C GLU A 176 5.94 2.51 10.79
N VAL A 177 7.13 2.40 11.40
CA VAL A 177 8.42 2.35 10.65
C VAL A 177 8.37 1.26 9.61
N LEU A 178 8.01 0.04 10.03
CA LEU A 178 8.06 -1.12 9.16
C LEU A 178 7.04 -0.98 8.02
N LEU A 179 5.82 -0.57 8.34
CA LEU A 179 4.78 -0.28 7.36
C LEU A 179 5.27 0.70 6.29
N ASN A 180 5.86 1.83 6.73
CA ASN A 180 6.38 2.85 5.81
C ASN A 180 7.55 2.32 4.99
N THR A 181 8.47 1.55 5.60
CA THR A 181 9.63 0.97 4.94
C THR A 181 9.21 -0.04 3.86
N THR A 182 8.28 -0.94 4.17
CA THR A 182 7.73 -1.90 3.21
C THR A 182 7.13 -1.17 2.01
N LYS A 183 6.31 -0.13 2.25
CA LYS A 183 5.72 0.66 1.17
C LYS A 183 6.77 1.42 0.34
N ILE A 184 7.81 1.99 0.96
CA ILE A 184 8.93 2.62 0.25
C ILE A 184 9.56 1.64 -0.72
N ASN A 185 9.90 0.44 -0.24
CA ASN A 185 10.50 -0.61 -1.05
C ASN A 185 9.57 -1.03 -2.20
N GLN A 186 8.26 -1.14 -1.93
CA GLN A 186 7.27 -1.45 -2.96
C GLN A 186 7.16 -0.35 -4.02
N LEU A 187 7.11 0.93 -3.64
CA LEU A 187 7.11 2.04 -4.59
C LEU A 187 8.38 2.08 -5.44
N GLN A 188 9.54 1.80 -4.85
CA GLN A 188 10.81 1.71 -5.58
C GLN A 188 10.82 0.52 -6.53
N ARG A 189 10.39 -0.66 -6.11
CA ARG A 189 10.27 -1.86 -6.96
C ARG A 189 9.31 -1.61 -8.12
N MET A 190 8.17 -0.98 -7.86
CA MET A 190 7.21 -0.54 -8.87
C MET A 190 7.86 0.41 -9.90
N ALA A 191 8.60 1.42 -9.43
CA ALA A 191 9.30 2.37 -10.30
C ALA A 191 10.33 1.68 -11.19
N ASN A 192 11.14 0.78 -10.60
CA ASN A 192 12.16 0.02 -11.32
C ASN A 192 11.55 -0.93 -12.38
N LEU A 193 10.40 -1.55 -12.09
CA LEU A 193 9.68 -2.38 -13.07
C LEU A 193 9.20 -1.55 -14.27
N LEU A 194 8.60 -0.38 -14.03
CA LEU A 194 8.14 0.52 -15.10
C LEU A 194 9.29 1.11 -15.93
N GLU A 195 10.45 1.31 -15.32
CA GLU A 195 11.66 1.79 -15.99
C GLU A 195 12.31 0.68 -16.83
N ARG A 196 12.35 -0.56 -16.31
CA ARG A 196 12.96 -1.72 -16.99
C ARG A 196 12.11 -2.25 -18.15
N TYR A 197 10.78 -2.16 -18.07
CA TYR A 197 9.86 -2.71 -19.07
C TYR A 197 8.94 -1.64 -19.68
N PRO A 198 9.51 -0.60 -20.34
CA PRO A 198 8.71 0.46 -20.94
C PRO A 198 7.86 -0.11 -22.09
N GLY A 199 6.57 0.26 -22.13
CA GLY A 199 5.62 -0.22 -23.15
C GLY A 199 5.08 -1.63 -22.94
N VAL A 200 5.63 -2.40 -22.00
CA VAL A 200 5.06 -3.68 -21.54
C VAL A 200 4.14 -3.46 -20.36
N LEU A 201 4.54 -2.58 -19.43
CA LEU A 201 3.82 -2.26 -18.21
C LEU A 201 3.17 -0.88 -18.27
N ARG A 202 2.04 -0.74 -17.58
CA ARG A 202 1.33 0.52 -17.34
C ARG A 202 0.81 0.59 -15.90
N THR A 203 0.35 1.76 -15.50
CA THR A 203 -0.43 1.90 -14.26
C THR A 203 -1.87 1.46 -14.50
N CYS A 204 -2.53 0.89 -13.49
CA CYS A 204 -3.96 0.54 -13.58
C CYS A 204 -4.83 1.76 -13.90
N CYS A 205 -4.40 2.94 -13.43
CA CYS A 205 -4.99 4.27 -13.67
C CYS A 205 -5.04 4.70 -15.15
N GLU A 206 -4.27 4.08 -16.03
CA GLU A 206 -4.16 4.49 -17.43
C GLU A 206 -5.22 3.81 -18.30
N LYS A 207 -6.12 4.63 -18.86
CA LYS A 207 -7.11 4.16 -19.85
C LYS A 207 -6.50 3.85 -21.23
N SER A 208 -5.38 4.50 -21.57
CA SER A 208 -4.75 4.33 -22.89
C SER A 208 -3.86 3.09 -22.93
N GLN A 209 -4.02 2.27 -23.97
CA GLN A 209 -3.16 1.12 -24.24
C GLN A 209 -1.93 1.45 -25.11
N GLY A 210 -1.78 2.70 -25.55
CA GLY A 210 -0.66 3.16 -26.37
C GLY A 210 0.63 3.30 -25.56
N VAL A 211 1.77 3.12 -26.23
CA VAL A 211 3.11 3.31 -25.64
C VAL A 211 3.27 4.77 -25.27
N LYS A 212 3.31 5.07 -23.97
CA LYS A 212 3.60 6.40 -23.43
C LYS A 212 4.93 6.38 -22.69
N ARG A 213 5.58 7.54 -22.62
CA ARG A 213 6.80 7.71 -21.80
C ARG A 213 6.43 7.52 -20.31
N SER A 214 6.90 6.44 -19.71
CA SER A 214 6.67 6.09 -18.30
C SER A 214 7.52 6.90 -17.32
N SER A 215 8.47 7.71 -17.79
CA SER A 215 9.42 8.46 -16.96
C SER A 215 8.76 9.31 -15.86
N HIS A 216 7.69 10.04 -16.21
CA HIS A 216 6.97 10.86 -15.24
C HIS A 216 6.29 10.03 -14.12
N ARG A 217 5.91 8.78 -14.41
CA ARG A 217 5.34 7.85 -13.42
C ARG A 217 6.42 7.25 -12.52
N VAL A 218 7.54 6.87 -13.09
CA VAL A 218 8.72 6.40 -12.35
C VAL A 218 9.15 7.48 -11.35
N GLU A 219 9.28 8.73 -11.80
CA GLU A 219 9.64 9.87 -10.96
C GLU A 219 8.58 10.15 -9.88
N TYR A 220 7.29 10.06 -10.23
CA TYR A 220 6.21 10.19 -9.26
C TYR A 220 6.30 9.14 -8.14
N LEU A 221 6.51 7.86 -8.49
CA LEU A 221 6.66 6.78 -7.51
C LEU A 221 7.88 7.00 -6.61
N ARG A 222 9.03 7.37 -7.18
CA ARG A 222 10.25 7.69 -6.43
C ARG A 222 10.05 8.87 -5.49
N ARG A 223 9.36 9.92 -5.93
CA ARG A 223 9.02 11.08 -5.10
C ARG A 223 8.11 10.71 -3.93
N GLU A 224 7.09 9.89 -4.17
CA GLU A 224 6.22 9.43 -3.09
C GLU A 224 6.99 8.53 -2.11
N ALA A 225 7.88 7.66 -2.59
CA ALA A 225 8.77 6.88 -1.74
C ALA A 225 9.66 7.79 -0.86
N ALA A 226 10.25 8.84 -1.42
CA ALA A 226 11.11 9.77 -0.69
C ALA A 226 10.36 10.57 0.41
N ARG A 227 9.03 10.73 0.28
CA ARG A 227 8.19 11.47 1.26
C ARG A 227 7.70 10.59 2.41
N MET A 228 7.82 9.28 2.29
CA MET A 228 7.24 8.27 3.17
C MET A 228 8.05 7.90 4.44
N PRO A 229 9.37 8.18 4.58
CA PRO A 229 10.10 7.87 5.82
C PRO A 229 9.55 8.58 7.07
N VAL A 230 8.87 9.70 6.87
CA VAL A 230 8.24 10.45 7.97
C VAL A 230 6.95 9.75 8.39
N ARG A 231 6.69 9.74 9.70
CA ARG A 231 5.43 9.24 10.27
C ARG A 231 4.23 10.03 9.71
N GLN A 232 3.11 9.33 9.57
CA GLN A 232 1.98 9.74 8.74
C GLN A 232 0.67 9.75 9.53
N ILE A 233 0.54 8.84 10.49
CA ILE A 233 -0.72 8.61 11.22
C ILE A 233 -1.13 9.86 12.01
N LEU A 234 -0.24 10.38 12.86
CA LEU A 234 -0.55 11.54 13.73
C LEU A 234 -0.80 12.83 12.94
N ASP A 235 -0.18 13.00 11.79
CA ASP A 235 -0.42 14.14 10.89
C ASP A 235 -1.69 13.99 10.04
N ASN A 236 -2.36 12.84 10.14
CA ASN A 236 -3.53 12.51 9.36
C ASN A 236 -3.28 12.67 7.84
N ARG A 237 -2.07 12.31 7.39
CA ARG A 237 -1.56 12.49 6.04
C ARG A 237 -1.09 11.16 5.49
N TRP A 238 -1.41 10.88 4.22
CA TRP A 238 -1.14 9.60 3.60
C TRP A 238 -0.47 9.82 2.25
N VAL A 239 0.84 9.61 2.23
CA VAL A 239 1.69 9.59 1.06
C VAL A 239 1.34 8.35 0.23
N ALA A 240 1.36 8.47 -1.10
CA ALA A 240 1.00 7.41 -2.03
C ALA A 240 -0.41 6.80 -1.81
N ARG A 241 -1.34 7.52 -1.18
CA ARG A 241 -2.69 7.01 -0.92
C ARG A 241 -3.41 6.58 -2.18
N SER A 242 -3.23 7.31 -3.29
CA SER A 242 -3.80 6.97 -4.59
C SER A 242 -3.31 5.65 -5.17
N ILE A 243 -2.21 5.10 -4.63
CA ILE A 243 -1.58 3.85 -5.06
C ILE A 243 -2.06 2.72 -4.15
N PHE A 244 -1.84 2.85 -2.83
CA PHE A 244 -2.15 1.78 -1.87
C PHE A 244 -3.65 1.62 -1.58
N ALA A 245 -4.47 2.64 -1.83
CA ALA A 245 -5.91 2.52 -1.65
C ALA A 245 -6.61 1.72 -2.76
N GLN A 246 -5.90 1.44 -3.87
CA GLN A 246 -6.47 0.72 -5.00
C GLN A 246 -6.81 -0.72 -4.59
N PRO A 247 -7.97 -1.25 -5.00
CA PRO A 247 -8.35 -2.64 -4.70
C PRO A 247 -7.50 -3.65 -5.47
N GLN A 248 -6.86 -3.22 -6.56
CA GLN A 248 -6.00 -4.05 -7.39
C GLN A 248 -4.55 -3.56 -7.36
N PHE A 249 -3.66 -4.43 -7.81
CA PHE A 249 -2.26 -4.08 -7.98
C PHE A 249 -2.07 -2.89 -8.93
N TYR A 250 -1.21 -1.95 -8.52
CA TYR A 250 -1.09 -0.65 -9.16
C TYR A 250 -0.45 -0.71 -10.56
N ILE A 251 0.44 -1.68 -10.79
CA ILE A 251 1.09 -1.89 -12.08
C ILE A 251 0.50 -3.14 -12.72
N ILE A 252 0.13 -3.03 -13.99
CA ILE A 252 -0.37 -4.16 -14.78
C ILE A 252 0.27 -4.15 -16.17
N PRO A 253 0.40 -5.30 -16.83
CA PRO A 253 0.85 -5.32 -18.22
C PRO A 253 -0.21 -4.72 -19.16
N HIS A 254 0.21 -4.32 -20.36
CA HIS A 254 -0.72 -3.92 -21.40
C HIS A 254 -1.50 -5.11 -21.96
N ASP A 255 -2.74 -4.86 -22.40
CA ASP A 255 -3.60 -5.94 -22.92
C ASP A 255 -3.02 -6.57 -24.19
N ARG A 256 -2.25 -5.80 -24.98
CA ARG A 256 -1.53 -6.33 -26.16
C ARG A 256 -0.50 -7.39 -25.78
N VAL A 257 0.16 -7.24 -24.63
CA VAL A 257 1.13 -8.21 -24.12
C VAL A 257 0.41 -9.52 -23.80
N LEU A 258 -0.73 -9.45 -23.10
CA LEU A 258 -1.55 -10.62 -22.82
C LEU A 258 -2.02 -11.32 -24.10
N ARG A 259 -2.51 -10.56 -25.09
CA ARG A 259 -2.95 -11.13 -26.37
C ARG A 259 -1.82 -11.86 -27.09
N THR A 260 -0.65 -11.24 -27.21
CA THR A 260 0.51 -11.85 -27.86
C THR A 260 0.98 -13.08 -27.08
N PHE A 261 1.03 -13.00 -25.74
CA PHE A 261 1.36 -14.11 -24.85
C PHE A 261 0.44 -15.32 -25.06
N LEU A 262 -0.87 -15.11 -25.04
CA LEU A 262 -1.83 -16.20 -25.24
C LEU A 262 -1.76 -16.79 -26.66
N LYS A 263 -1.47 -15.97 -27.68
CA LYS A 263 -1.28 -16.46 -29.06
C LYS A 263 -0.05 -17.36 -29.18
N VAL A 264 1.05 -17.01 -28.53
CA VAL A 264 2.26 -17.84 -28.51
C VAL A 264 1.99 -19.15 -27.80
N LEU A 265 1.43 -19.12 -26.58
CA LEU A 265 1.08 -20.33 -25.84
C LEU A 265 0.08 -21.23 -26.57
N HIS A 266 -0.88 -20.65 -27.30
CA HIS A 266 -1.83 -21.43 -28.08
C HIS A 266 -1.16 -22.20 -29.22
N ARG A 267 -0.14 -21.61 -29.85
CA ARG A 267 0.60 -22.24 -30.96
C ARG A 267 1.66 -23.22 -30.48
N PHE A 268 2.33 -22.87 -29.39
CA PHE A 268 3.36 -23.64 -28.74
C PHE A 268 2.89 -24.00 -27.32
N PRO A 269 1.99 -24.97 -27.16
CA PRO A 269 1.44 -25.31 -25.84
C PRO A 269 2.54 -25.83 -24.90
N PRO A 270 2.48 -25.49 -23.60
CA PRO A 270 3.48 -25.96 -22.65
C PRO A 270 3.45 -27.48 -22.51
N SER A 271 4.60 -28.13 -22.63
CA SER A 271 4.76 -29.57 -22.40
C SER A 271 4.81 -29.93 -20.91
N ASN A 272 5.15 -28.97 -20.07
CA ASN A 272 5.40 -29.13 -18.63
C ASN A 272 4.27 -28.61 -17.73
N VAL A 273 3.12 -28.25 -18.29
CA VAL A 273 1.94 -27.78 -17.54
C VAL A 273 0.81 -28.77 -17.77
N ASP A 274 0.07 -29.08 -16.70
CA ASP A 274 -1.04 -30.03 -16.76
C ASP A 274 -2.02 -29.66 -17.88
N LYS A 275 -2.27 -30.63 -18.77
CA LYS A 275 -3.17 -30.44 -19.93
C LYS A 275 -4.54 -29.91 -19.52
N GLN A 276 -4.98 -30.19 -18.29
CA GLN A 276 -6.25 -29.72 -17.72
C GLN A 276 -6.40 -28.20 -17.70
N LEU A 277 -5.31 -27.43 -17.60
CA LEU A 277 -5.37 -25.96 -17.72
C LEU A 277 -5.70 -25.48 -19.14
N PHE A 278 -5.55 -26.35 -20.15
CA PHE A 278 -5.73 -26.05 -21.57
C PHE A 278 -6.83 -26.87 -22.26
N LEU A 279 -7.33 -27.94 -21.61
CA LEU A 279 -8.42 -28.76 -22.13
C LEU A 279 -9.70 -27.92 -22.22
N GLU A 280 -10.35 -27.97 -23.37
CA GLU A 280 -11.67 -27.39 -23.55
C GLU A 280 -12.64 -28.08 -22.56
N PRO A 281 -13.50 -27.33 -21.85
CA PRO A 281 -14.50 -27.98 -21.02
C PRO A 281 -15.32 -28.93 -21.90
N PRO A 282 -15.45 -30.22 -21.51
CA PRO A 282 -16.22 -31.18 -22.27
C PRO A 282 -17.66 -30.66 -22.37
N GLY A 283 -18.11 -30.37 -23.59
CA GLY A 283 -19.44 -29.77 -23.84
C GLY A 283 -19.44 -28.42 -24.57
N MET A 284 -18.27 -27.85 -24.92
CA MET A 284 -18.18 -26.66 -25.78
C MET A 284 -17.90 -26.99 -27.26
N ASP A 285 -18.32 -28.17 -27.72
CA ASP A 285 -18.38 -28.51 -29.14
C ASP A 285 -19.41 -27.61 -29.82
N LYS A 286 -18.93 -26.45 -30.29
CA LYS A 286 -19.64 -25.54 -31.19
C LYS A 286 -20.00 -26.18 -32.55
N ASP A 287 -19.64 -27.45 -32.76
CA ASP A 287 -20.04 -28.23 -33.92
C ASP A 287 -21.42 -28.92 -33.70
N ASN A 288 -22.01 -28.83 -32.50
CA ASN A 288 -23.44 -29.09 -32.25
C ASN A 288 -24.26 -27.78 -32.16
N VAL A 289 -23.88 -26.77 -32.96
CA VAL A 289 -24.96 -26.00 -33.59
C VAL A 289 -25.57 -27.03 -34.52
N GLU A 290 -26.66 -27.68 -34.08
CA GLU A 290 -27.59 -28.30 -35.00
C GLU A 290 -27.65 -27.33 -36.18
N GLU A 291 -27.10 -27.74 -37.33
CA GLU A 291 -27.50 -27.13 -38.57
C GLU A 291 -29.00 -27.28 -38.50
N ASP A 292 -29.69 -26.21 -38.09
CA ASP A 292 -31.13 -26.08 -38.21
C ASP A 292 -31.37 -26.63 -39.60
N LYS A 293 -31.98 -27.82 -39.63
CA LYS A 293 -32.63 -28.32 -40.81
C LYS A 293 -33.67 -27.25 -41.07
N MET A 294 -33.27 -26.19 -41.76
CA MET A 294 -34.18 -25.32 -42.45
C MET A 294 -34.85 -26.28 -43.40
N ASP A 295 -36.00 -26.76 -42.95
CA ASP A 295 -36.89 -27.60 -43.72
C ASP A 295 -36.98 -26.98 -45.10
N GLU A 296 -36.63 -27.82 -46.08
CA GLU A 296 -36.64 -27.51 -47.49
C GLU A 296 -38.11 -27.34 -47.91
N ASP A 297 -38.72 -26.22 -47.55
CA ASP A 297 -39.93 -25.77 -48.23
C ASP A 297 -39.48 -25.18 -49.57
N ASP A 298 -39.60 -26.04 -50.58
CA ASP A 298 -39.40 -25.83 -52.01
C ASP A 298 -40.20 -24.63 -52.54
N GLU A 299 -39.63 -23.43 -52.46
CA GLU A 299 -39.97 -22.35 -53.38
C GLU A 299 -38.82 -22.16 -54.37
N LYS A 300 -39.17 -22.24 -55.67
CA LYS A 300 -38.31 -22.05 -56.86
C LYS A 300 -37.46 -20.79 -56.75
N LYS A 301 -36.33 -20.87 -56.07
CA LYS A 301 -35.29 -19.84 -56.10
C LYS A 301 -34.55 -19.94 -57.42
N SER A 302 -34.26 -18.77 -57.99
CA SER A 302 -33.57 -18.61 -59.26
C SER A 302 -32.24 -19.38 -59.25
N MET A 303 -31.86 -19.90 -60.42
CA MET A 303 -30.64 -20.71 -60.62
C MET A 303 -29.37 -20.00 -60.12
N ASP A 304 -29.38 -18.66 -60.08
CA ASP A 304 -28.25 -17.83 -59.67
C ASP A 304 -28.03 -17.82 -58.14
N GLU A 305 -29.08 -17.93 -57.33
CA GLU A 305 -28.96 -17.96 -55.86
C GLU A 305 -28.35 -19.27 -55.34
N ASP A 306 -28.62 -20.38 -56.02
CA ASP A 306 -28.11 -21.69 -55.64
C ASP A 306 -26.60 -21.82 -55.92
N GLU A 307 -26.11 -21.18 -56.99
CA GLU A 307 -24.68 -21.05 -57.27
C GLU A 307 -23.93 -20.26 -56.19
N GLU A 308 -24.49 -19.14 -55.74
CA GLU A 308 -23.86 -18.31 -54.71
C GLU A 308 -23.82 -19.03 -53.35
N ARG A 309 -24.90 -19.75 -53.00
CA ARG A 309 -24.97 -20.57 -51.78
C ARG A 309 -23.92 -21.69 -51.79
N LYS A 310 -23.72 -22.36 -52.93
CA LYS A 310 -22.67 -23.38 -53.11
C LYS A 310 -21.26 -22.79 -52.96
N LYS A 311 -21.00 -21.60 -53.54
CA LYS A 311 -19.73 -20.89 -53.38
C LYS A 311 -19.45 -20.52 -51.92
N ARG A 312 -20.44 -19.99 -51.18
CA ARG A 312 -20.33 -19.67 -49.75
C ARG A 312 -20.05 -20.91 -48.89
N LYS A 313 -20.77 -22.01 -49.12
CA LYS A 313 -20.52 -23.29 -48.43
C LYS A 313 -19.11 -23.82 -48.70
N LYS A 314 -18.61 -23.72 -49.94
CA LYS A 314 -17.24 -24.13 -50.31
C LYS A 314 -16.19 -23.29 -49.60
N ILE A 315 -16.34 -21.96 -49.59
CA ILE A 315 -15.45 -21.04 -48.86
C ILE A 315 -15.44 -21.37 -47.35
N MET A 316 -16.62 -21.56 -46.75
CA MET A 316 -16.73 -21.90 -45.32
C MET A 316 -16.08 -23.25 -44.99
N LYS A 317 -16.23 -24.25 -45.87
CA LYS A 317 -15.62 -25.59 -45.69
C LYS A 317 -14.10 -25.54 -45.83
N GLU A 318 -13.59 -24.81 -46.82
CA GLU A 318 -12.14 -24.58 -47.01
C GLU A 318 -11.54 -23.84 -45.80
N GLU A 319 -12.25 -22.84 -45.27
CA GLU A 319 -11.82 -22.10 -44.08
C GLU A 319 -11.84 -22.99 -42.83
N LYS A 320 -12.89 -23.81 -42.62
CA LYS A 320 -12.92 -24.82 -41.55
C LYS A 320 -11.77 -25.82 -41.67
N ARG A 321 -11.43 -26.27 -42.90
CA ARG A 321 -10.29 -27.16 -43.13
C ARG A 321 -8.97 -26.49 -42.77
N ARG A 322 -8.73 -25.26 -43.25
CA ARG A 322 -7.54 -24.47 -42.88
C ARG A 322 -7.43 -24.24 -41.37
N ARG A 323 -8.55 -23.99 -40.68
CA ARG A 323 -8.58 -23.88 -39.20
C ARG A 323 -8.23 -25.20 -38.51
N ARG A 324 -8.70 -26.34 -39.03
CA ARG A 324 -8.36 -27.68 -38.50
C ARG A 324 -6.90 -28.04 -38.75
N GLU A 325 -6.37 -27.75 -39.94
CA GLU A 325 -4.94 -27.93 -40.26
C GLU A 325 -4.04 -26.99 -39.45
N ALA A 326 -4.47 -25.75 -39.19
CA ALA A 326 -3.77 -24.83 -38.29
C ALA A 326 -3.81 -25.32 -36.83
N LYS A 327 -4.91 -25.94 -36.39
CA LYS A 327 -5.00 -26.62 -35.08
C LYS A 327 -4.09 -27.84 -34.98
N ALA A 328 -3.81 -28.53 -36.10
CA ALA A 328 -2.95 -29.72 -36.15
C ALA A 328 -1.44 -29.40 -36.04
N LYS A 329 -1.03 -28.13 -36.21
CA LYS A 329 0.38 -27.69 -36.10
C LYS A 329 0.73 -27.11 -34.73
N ARG A 330 0.16 -27.64 -33.64
CA ARG A 330 0.58 -27.26 -32.29
C ARG A 330 1.81 -28.07 -31.90
N THR A 331 2.95 -27.40 -31.71
CA THR A 331 4.20 -28.05 -31.29
C THR A 331 4.38 -27.85 -29.79
N PRO A 332 4.30 -28.91 -28.96
CA PRO A 332 4.55 -28.78 -27.53
C PRO A 332 5.94 -28.16 -27.27
N HIS A 333 6.02 -27.24 -26.31
CA HIS A 333 7.23 -26.49 -26.00
C HIS A 333 7.53 -26.50 -24.50
N ALA A 334 8.80 -26.61 -24.13
CA ALA A 334 9.23 -26.55 -22.75
C ALA A 334 9.45 -25.09 -22.32
N TYR A 335 8.58 -24.57 -21.45
CA TYR A 335 8.71 -23.21 -20.90
C TYR A 335 9.39 -23.20 -19.52
N PRO A 336 9.91 -22.05 -19.07
CA PRO A 336 10.39 -21.90 -17.69
C PRO A 336 9.33 -22.29 -16.65
N ALA A 337 9.76 -22.84 -15.51
CA ALA A 337 8.86 -23.27 -14.42
C ALA A 337 7.93 -22.14 -13.94
N ALA A 338 8.38 -20.89 -14.05
CA ALA A 338 7.58 -19.70 -13.75
C ALA A 338 6.25 -19.63 -14.53
N LEU A 339 6.14 -20.23 -15.72
CA LEU A 339 4.90 -20.23 -16.50
C LEU A 339 3.76 -20.91 -15.74
N ARG A 340 4.03 -22.02 -15.04
CA ARG A 340 3.00 -22.71 -14.26
C ARG A 340 2.41 -21.78 -13.21
N PHE A 341 3.27 -21.12 -12.43
CA PHE A 341 2.87 -20.14 -11.42
C PHE A 341 2.06 -18.98 -12.01
N VAL A 342 2.48 -18.46 -13.18
CA VAL A 342 1.76 -17.39 -13.89
C VAL A 342 0.33 -17.81 -14.28
N LEU A 343 0.19 -18.98 -14.89
CA LEU A 343 -1.10 -19.51 -15.35
C LEU A 343 -2.03 -19.85 -14.19
N GLU A 344 -1.48 -20.47 -13.13
CA GLU A 344 -2.21 -20.78 -11.90
C GLU A 344 -2.67 -19.54 -11.13
N HIS A 345 -2.20 -18.34 -11.45
CA HIS A 345 -2.64 -17.12 -10.77
C HIS A 345 -3.40 -16.16 -11.68
N PHE A 346 -3.60 -16.46 -12.96
CA PHE A 346 -4.44 -15.63 -13.83
C PHE A 346 -5.90 -15.54 -13.37
N TYR A 347 -6.41 -16.57 -12.69
CA TYR A 347 -7.81 -16.59 -12.26
C TYR A 347 -8.07 -15.81 -10.97
N GLN A 348 -7.04 -15.41 -10.21
CA GLN A 348 -7.20 -14.76 -8.90
C GLN A 348 -6.13 -13.69 -8.61
N THR A 349 -6.56 -12.53 -8.14
CA THR A 349 -5.71 -11.55 -7.45
C THR A 349 -5.40 -12.02 -6.02
N PHE A 350 -4.24 -11.65 -5.47
CA PHE A 350 -3.93 -11.87 -4.07
C PHE A 350 -4.74 -10.88 -3.21
N PRO A 351 -5.35 -11.32 -2.10
CA PRO A 351 -6.09 -10.43 -1.19
C PRO A 351 -5.14 -9.44 -0.52
N HIS A 352 -5.62 -8.24 -0.21
CA HIS A 352 -4.81 -7.18 0.42
C HIS A 352 -4.55 -7.43 1.91
N GLN A 353 -5.42 -8.18 2.59
CA GLN A 353 -5.27 -8.51 4.01
C GLN A 353 -5.53 -9.99 4.26
N GLU A 354 -4.73 -10.60 5.14
CA GLU A 354 -5.01 -11.94 5.67
C GLU A 354 -6.35 -11.91 6.43
N GLY A 355 -7.26 -12.81 6.06
CA GLY A 355 -8.60 -12.85 6.66
C GLY A 355 -9.60 -11.85 6.07
N GLU A 356 -9.22 -11.07 5.05
CA GLU A 356 -10.20 -10.48 4.14
C GLU A 356 -10.93 -11.67 3.49
N ARG A 357 -12.03 -12.09 4.11
CA ARG A 357 -12.98 -13.01 3.50
C ARG A 357 -13.32 -12.31 2.21
N THR A 358 -12.75 -12.78 1.08
CA THR A 358 -13.18 -12.38 -0.25
C THR A 358 -14.69 -12.37 -0.16
N SER A 359 -15.31 -11.21 -0.24
CA SER A 359 -16.73 -10.99 0.05
C SER A 359 -17.60 -11.62 -1.05
N GLY A 360 -17.31 -12.87 -1.41
CA GLY A 360 -17.73 -13.58 -2.61
C GLY A 360 -16.99 -13.15 -3.87
N VAL A 361 -16.65 -11.87 -4.02
CA VAL A 361 -16.21 -11.33 -5.32
C VAL A 361 -14.69 -11.51 -5.49
N ARG A 362 -14.30 -12.62 -6.12
CA ARG A 362 -12.94 -12.81 -6.62
C ARG A 362 -12.78 -11.98 -7.88
N HIS A 363 -11.88 -11.00 -7.88
CA HIS A 363 -11.52 -10.29 -9.10
C HIS A 363 -10.54 -11.15 -9.92
N PRO A 364 -10.86 -11.49 -11.18
CA PRO A 364 -9.90 -12.20 -12.03
C PRO A 364 -8.76 -11.25 -12.41
N ARG A 365 -7.57 -11.76 -12.75
CA ARG A 365 -6.52 -10.90 -13.35
C ARG A 365 -6.78 -10.62 -14.82
N VAL A 366 -7.41 -11.56 -15.50
CA VAL A 366 -7.65 -11.52 -16.95
C VAL A 366 -9.13 -11.74 -17.24
N LEU A 367 -9.62 -11.05 -18.25
CA LEU A 367 -10.99 -11.15 -18.74
C LEU A 367 -11.01 -11.77 -20.13
N TYR A 368 -12.12 -12.41 -20.48
CA TYR A 368 -12.36 -12.93 -21.83
C TYR A 368 -11.33 -13.97 -22.28
N THR A 369 -10.85 -14.78 -21.32
CA THR A 369 -9.91 -15.88 -21.59
C THR A 369 -10.40 -17.15 -20.89
N ARG A 370 -9.87 -18.32 -21.28
CA ARG A 370 -10.14 -19.57 -20.56
C ARG A 370 -9.60 -19.55 -19.13
N LEU A 371 -8.65 -18.66 -18.86
CA LEU A 371 -7.96 -18.50 -17.59
C LEU A 371 -8.68 -17.49 -16.67
N SER A 372 -9.79 -16.89 -17.12
CA SER A 372 -10.67 -16.08 -16.27
C SER A 372 -11.65 -16.95 -15.49
N LEU A 373 -12.26 -16.38 -14.44
CA LEU A 373 -13.37 -17.02 -13.74
C LEU A 373 -14.56 -17.25 -14.68
N PRO A 374 -15.39 -18.28 -14.42
CA PRO A 374 -16.50 -18.66 -15.31
C PRO A 374 -17.44 -17.50 -15.68
N GLU A 375 -17.73 -16.61 -14.75
CA GLU A 375 -18.61 -15.44 -14.94
C GLU A 375 -18.03 -14.38 -15.91
N TYR A 376 -16.70 -14.35 -16.10
CA TYR A 376 -16.02 -13.45 -17.05
C TYR A 376 -15.55 -14.17 -18.33
N ARG A 377 -15.90 -15.46 -18.48
CA ARG A 377 -15.66 -16.21 -19.72
C ARG A 377 -16.76 -15.86 -20.72
N GLU A 378 -16.56 -14.83 -21.53
CA GLU A 378 -17.48 -14.62 -22.64
C GLU A 378 -17.32 -15.68 -23.75
N ARG A 379 -18.44 -15.96 -24.43
CA ARG A 379 -18.44 -16.78 -25.65
C ARG A 379 -17.72 -15.98 -26.75
N GLY A 380 -16.45 -16.27 -26.96
CA GLY A 380 -15.55 -15.46 -27.79
C GLY A 380 -16.10 -15.02 -29.16
N GLY A 381 -15.63 -13.86 -29.62
CA GLY A 381 -15.91 -13.32 -30.96
C GLY A 381 -15.88 -11.79 -31.02
N ALA A 382 -16.46 -11.11 -30.04
CA ALA A 382 -16.54 -9.65 -30.01
C ALA A 382 -15.47 -8.98 -29.12
N VAL A 383 -15.11 -9.61 -27.99
CA VAL A 383 -14.25 -9.00 -26.97
C VAL A 383 -12.86 -9.64 -26.93
N GLN A 384 -11.85 -8.79 -26.85
CA GLN A 384 -10.44 -9.18 -26.85
C GLN A 384 -9.96 -9.50 -25.42
N PRO A 385 -9.02 -10.47 -25.23
CA PRO A 385 -8.35 -10.68 -23.96
C PRO A 385 -7.78 -9.37 -23.39
N SER A 386 -8.04 -9.13 -22.11
CA SER A 386 -7.58 -7.93 -21.40
C SER A 386 -7.26 -8.25 -19.94
N PHE A 387 -6.42 -7.42 -19.33
CA PHE A 387 -6.27 -7.44 -17.87
C PHE A 387 -7.46 -6.76 -17.22
N PHE A 388 -7.94 -7.32 -16.11
CA PHE A 388 -8.97 -6.70 -15.31
C PHE A 388 -8.47 -5.36 -14.77
N VAL A 389 -9.26 -4.32 -14.99
CA VAL A 389 -9.10 -3.01 -14.36
C VAL A 389 -10.42 -2.68 -13.69
N ALA A 390 -10.40 -2.55 -12.37
CA ALA A 390 -11.54 -2.16 -11.58
C ALA A 390 -12.12 -0.86 -12.18
N PRO A 391 -13.41 -0.83 -12.52
CA PRO A 391 -14.02 0.34 -13.15
C PRO A 391 -14.07 1.54 -12.20
N GLU A 392 -14.12 1.27 -10.89
CA GLU A 392 -14.25 2.26 -9.85
C GLU A 392 -12.87 2.57 -9.24
N TYR A 393 -12.41 3.79 -9.45
CA TYR A 393 -11.33 4.34 -8.64
C TYR A 393 -11.89 4.74 -7.28
N PRO A 394 -11.23 4.38 -6.17
CA PRO A 394 -11.66 4.82 -4.86
C PRO A 394 -11.65 6.36 -4.83
N ASP A 395 -12.80 6.96 -4.52
CA ASP A 395 -12.87 8.39 -4.26
C ASP A 395 -12.13 8.69 -2.95
N LEU A 396 -10.87 9.08 -3.09
CA LEU A 396 -9.98 9.36 -1.98
C LEU A 396 -10.52 10.45 -1.04
N LYS A 397 -11.42 11.33 -1.52
CA LYS A 397 -12.05 12.36 -0.69
C LYS A 397 -13.12 11.78 0.22
N LYS A 398 -13.88 10.78 -0.25
CA LYS A 398 -14.97 10.12 0.49
C LYS A 398 -14.47 8.97 1.37
N MET A 399 -13.34 8.38 1.01
CA MET A 399 -12.79 7.25 1.73
C MET A 399 -12.20 7.70 3.08
N ALA A 400 -12.45 6.93 4.14
CA ALA A 400 -11.78 7.15 5.42
C ALA A 400 -10.27 6.93 5.27
N LYS A 401 -9.47 7.76 5.93
CA LYS A 401 -8.01 7.80 5.74
C LYS A 401 -7.28 6.53 6.20
N HIS A 402 -7.87 5.75 7.09
CA HIS A 402 -7.35 4.47 7.58
C HIS A 402 -7.74 3.27 6.73
N LYS A 403 -8.64 3.43 5.77
CA LYS A 403 -9.03 2.32 4.87
C LYS A 403 -7.95 2.13 3.80
N ASN A 404 -7.69 0.87 3.46
CA ASN A 404 -6.75 0.41 2.41
C ASN A 404 -5.40 1.12 2.48
N ILE A 405 -4.82 1.15 3.66
CA ILE A 405 -3.43 1.62 3.85
C ILE A 405 -2.46 0.45 3.99
N SER A 406 -2.87 -0.79 3.75
CA SER A 406 -1.96 -1.93 3.75
C SER A 406 -0.95 -1.81 2.60
N PRO A 407 0.26 -2.36 2.74
CA PRO A 407 1.12 -2.62 1.59
C PRO A 407 0.40 -3.50 0.56
N MET A 408 0.87 -3.45 -0.69
CA MET A 408 0.40 -4.40 -1.71
C MET A 408 0.86 -5.83 -1.33
N PRO A 409 0.12 -6.89 -1.68
CA PRO A 409 0.56 -8.25 -1.40
C PRO A 409 1.85 -8.59 -2.17
N GLU A 410 2.84 -9.20 -1.52
CA GLU A 410 4.08 -9.61 -2.19
C GLU A 410 3.85 -10.63 -3.31
N GLY A 411 2.78 -11.43 -3.20
CA GLY A 411 2.35 -12.33 -4.27
C GLY A 411 2.09 -11.60 -5.60
N GLU A 412 1.57 -10.37 -5.56
CA GLU A 412 1.31 -9.57 -6.77
C GLU A 412 2.60 -9.23 -7.51
N PHE A 413 3.64 -8.84 -6.76
CA PHE A 413 4.95 -8.57 -7.34
C PHE A 413 5.59 -9.84 -7.89
N ASN A 414 5.55 -10.93 -7.13
CA ASN A 414 6.12 -12.22 -7.55
C ASN A 414 5.45 -12.73 -8.83
N TRP A 415 4.13 -12.59 -8.93
CA TRP A 415 3.38 -12.95 -10.12
C TRP A 415 3.77 -12.07 -11.32
N LEU A 416 3.85 -10.75 -11.13
CA LEU A 416 4.22 -9.85 -12.22
C LEU A 416 5.65 -10.12 -12.73
N GLU A 417 6.59 -10.34 -11.82
CA GLU A 417 7.98 -10.66 -12.18
C GLU A 417 8.10 -12.03 -12.87
N ALA A 418 7.36 -13.04 -12.41
CA ALA A 418 7.28 -14.33 -13.09
C ALA A 418 6.69 -14.17 -14.50
N PHE A 419 5.62 -13.38 -14.66
CA PHE A 419 5.03 -13.07 -15.96
C PHE A 419 6.02 -12.38 -16.90
N LEU A 420 6.74 -11.37 -16.40
CA LEU A 420 7.76 -10.65 -17.17
C LEU A 420 8.97 -11.54 -17.54
N SER A 421 9.36 -12.45 -16.65
CA SER A 421 10.41 -13.44 -16.92
C SER A 421 10.02 -14.38 -18.07
N VAL A 422 8.79 -14.88 -18.07
CA VAL A 422 8.28 -15.71 -19.17
C VAL A 422 8.16 -14.90 -20.48
N CYS A 423 7.72 -13.64 -20.40
CA CYS A 423 7.71 -12.75 -21.56
C CYS A 423 9.11 -12.55 -22.15
N SER A 424 10.12 -12.37 -21.30
CA SER A 424 11.52 -12.27 -21.74
C SER A 424 12.01 -13.55 -22.41
N TYR A 425 11.61 -14.71 -21.89
CA TYR A 425 11.91 -16.01 -22.52
C TYR A 425 11.25 -16.11 -23.91
N ILE A 426 9.96 -15.76 -24.03
CA ILE A 426 9.24 -15.75 -25.31
C ILE A 426 9.88 -14.80 -26.32
N ALA A 427 10.38 -13.65 -25.87
CA ALA A 427 11.08 -12.69 -26.74
C ALA A 427 12.39 -13.26 -27.32
N GLN A 428 12.96 -14.30 -26.71
CA GLN A 428 14.22 -14.94 -27.12
C GLN A 428 14.00 -16.28 -27.84
N MET A 429 12.75 -16.74 -27.96
CA MET A 429 12.39 -17.99 -28.62
C MET A 429 12.78 -17.98 -30.10
N THR A 430 13.54 -19.00 -30.53
CA THR A 430 14.05 -19.17 -31.90
C THR A 430 13.14 -20.03 -32.78
N GLU A 431 12.05 -20.56 -32.21
CA GLU A 431 11.10 -21.41 -32.92
C GLU A 431 10.47 -20.66 -34.10
N PRO A 432 10.21 -21.34 -35.23
CA PRO A 432 9.63 -20.69 -36.40
C PRO A 432 8.16 -20.30 -36.17
N TRP A 433 7.87 -19.00 -36.12
CA TRP A 433 6.51 -18.46 -36.16
C TRP A 433 5.97 -18.38 -37.59
N SER A 434 6.82 -18.11 -38.57
CA SER A 434 6.46 -18.21 -39.99
C SER A 434 7.69 -18.68 -40.76
N PRO A 435 7.60 -18.95 -42.07
CA PRO A 435 8.77 -19.30 -42.87
C PRO A 435 9.91 -18.26 -42.78
N THR A 436 9.58 -17.00 -42.47
CA THR A 436 10.53 -15.88 -42.45
C THR A 436 10.75 -15.27 -41.07
N GLN A 437 10.04 -15.74 -40.03
CA GLN A 437 10.02 -15.08 -38.72
C GLN A 437 10.07 -16.07 -37.57
N THR A 438 10.90 -15.81 -36.55
CA THR A 438 10.89 -16.56 -35.28
C THR A 438 9.80 -16.06 -34.31
N VAL A 439 9.50 -16.82 -33.26
CA VAL A 439 8.59 -16.38 -32.18
C VAL A 439 9.10 -15.09 -31.53
N GLY A 440 10.39 -14.99 -31.22
CA GLY A 440 10.98 -13.78 -30.64
C GLY A 440 10.87 -12.54 -31.52
N GLN A 441 11.04 -12.70 -32.84
CA GLN A 441 10.83 -11.62 -33.81
C GLN A 441 9.34 -11.22 -33.88
N TYR A 442 8.43 -12.20 -33.90
CA TYR A 442 6.98 -11.94 -33.86
C TYR A 442 6.60 -11.17 -32.59
N TRP A 443 7.10 -11.61 -31.44
CA TRP A 443 6.89 -10.96 -30.15
C TRP A 443 7.33 -9.49 -30.19
N SER A 444 8.56 -9.23 -30.62
CA SER A 444 9.15 -7.88 -30.66
C SER A 444 8.42 -6.91 -31.60
N THR A 445 7.73 -7.43 -32.63
CA THR A 445 6.91 -6.57 -33.52
C THR A 445 5.57 -6.18 -32.89
N HIS A 446 5.02 -7.00 -31.98
CA HIS A 446 3.65 -6.85 -31.48
C HIS A 446 3.56 -6.33 -30.03
N VAL A 447 4.67 -6.37 -29.30
CA VAL A 447 4.82 -5.88 -27.91
C VAL A 447 5.80 -4.74 -27.91
#